data_AF-A0A4Q0J2H0-F1
#
_entry.id   AF-A0A4Q0J2H0-F1
#
_cell.length_a   1.000
_cell.length_b   1.000
_cell.length_c   1.000
_cell.angle_alpha   90.00
_cell.angle_beta   90.00
_cell.angle_gamma   90.00
#
_symmetry.space_group_name_H-M   'P 1'
#
loop_
_entity.id
_entity.type
_entity.pdbx_description
1 polymer ?
#
loop_
_entity_poly.entity_id
_entity_poly.type
_entity_poly.pdbx_seq_one_letter_code
_entity_poly.pdbx_strand_id
1 'polypeptide(L)' 'MSTISKQLALILVKEVIAEKRNNKIHPDYALGLEVGAKITEALNELVADGSLIERQASVNRLPAYEIPQTPSQPAL' A
#
# COMPACT_ATOMS: atom_id res chain seq x y z
N MET A 1 5.66 -17.74 -11.06
CA MET A 1 4.89 -17.06 -9.99
C MET A 1 5.69 -15.87 -9.52
N SER A 2 5.11 -14.67 -9.60
CA SER A 2 5.79 -13.38 -9.37
C SER A 2 6.54 -13.34 -8.03
N THR A 3 7.85 -13.05 -8.07
CA THR A 3 8.78 -13.15 -6.93
C THR A 3 8.75 -11.94 -6.00
N ILE A 4 8.50 -10.75 -6.55
CA ILE A 4 8.55 -9.47 -5.81
C ILE A 4 7.35 -9.33 -4.87
N SER A 5 6.14 -9.59 -5.35
CA SER A 5 4.92 -9.45 -4.52
C SER A 5 4.96 -10.36 -3.29
N LYS A 6 5.49 -11.59 -3.44
CA LYS A 6 5.68 -12.52 -2.31
C LYS A 6 6.70 -12.00 -1.30
N GLN A 7 7.81 -11.41 -1.78
CA GLN A 7 8.84 -10.84 -0.91
C GLN A 7 8.33 -9.61 -0.15
N LEU A 8 7.61 -8.71 -0.83
CA LEU A 8 6.99 -7.53 -0.21
C LEU A 8 5.99 -7.93 0.87
N ALA A 9 5.12 -8.90 0.59
CA ALA A 9 4.18 -9.42 1.58
C ALA A 9 4.89 -9.99 2.82
N LEU A 10 5.98 -10.74 2.63
CA LEU A 10 6.75 -11.28 3.74
C LEU A 10 7.44 -10.18 4.57
N ILE A 11 7.92 -9.11 3.94
CA ILE A 11 8.53 -7.97 4.64
C ILE A 11 7.48 -7.27 5.50
N LEU A 12 6.31 -6.96 4.94
CA LEU A 12 5.20 -6.33 5.66
C LEU A 12 4.71 -7.18 6.84
N VAL A 13 4.60 -8.50 6.65
CA VAL A 13 4.26 -9.43 7.73
C VAL A 13 5.26 -9.35 8.88
N LYS A 14 6.56 -9.31 8.58
CA LYS A 14 7.61 -9.21 9.62
C LYS A 14 7.54 -7.89 10.38
N GLU A 15 7.27 -6.80 9.68
CA GLU A 15 7.10 -5.46 10.27
C GLU A 15 5.92 -5.45 11.25
N VAL A 16 4.74 -5.90 10.82
CA VAL A 16 3.55 -5.99 11.68
C VAL A 16 3.81 -6.87 12.91
N ILE A 17 4.49 -8.01 12.75
CA ILE A 17 4.85 -8.88 13.89
C ILE A 17 5.80 -8.15 14.85
N ALA A 18 6.77 -7.40 14.33
CA ALA A 18 7.71 -6.65 15.16
C ALA A 18 7.00 -5.54 15.95
N GLU A 19 6.10 -4.79 15.33
CA GLU A 19 5.28 -3.77 15.98
C GLU A 19 4.41 -4.37 17.09
N LYS A 20 3.70 -5.46 16.80
CA LYS A 20 2.91 -6.19 17.81
C LYS A 20 3.78 -6.62 19.00
N ARG A 21 4.95 -7.21 18.73
CA ARG A 21 5.89 -7.61 19.79
C ARG A 21 6.34 -6.43 20.64
N ASN A 22 6.66 -5.30 20.02
CA ASN A 22 7.03 -4.07 20.74
C ASN A 22 5.90 -3.57 21.64
N ASN A 23 4.66 -3.72 21.17
CA ASN A 23 3.44 -3.38 21.91
C ASN A 23 2.98 -4.48 22.88
N LYS A 24 3.73 -5.58 23.03
CA LYS A 24 3.39 -6.76 23.85
C LYS A 24 2.07 -7.44 23.44
N ILE A 25 1.67 -7.29 22.19
CA ILE A 25 0.49 -7.92 21.58
C ILE A 25 0.94 -9.23 20.93
N HIS A 26 0.16 -10.30 21.12
CA HIS A 26 0.44 -11.57 20.46
C HIS A 26 0.10 -11.46 18.97
N PRO A 27 0.97 -11.92 18.05
CA PRO A 27 0.64 -11.99 16.63
C PRO A 27 -0.43 -13.09 16.42
N ASP A 28 -1.68 -12.66 16.28
CA ASP A 28 -2.87 -13.50 16.18
C ASP A 28 -3.55 -13.38 14.79
N TYR A 29 -4.80 -13.83 14.68
CA TYR A 29 -5.56 -13.94 13.43
C TYR A 29 -5.80 -12.62 12.69
N ALA A 30 -5.56 -11.45 13.31
CA ALA A 30 -5.76 -10.14 12.68
C ALA A 30 -4.66 -9.74 11.68
N LEU A 31 -3.62 -10.56 11.53
CA LEU A 31 -2.42 -10.21 10.76
C LEU A 31 -2.69 -9.79 9.32
N GLY A 32 -3.65 -10.44 8.64
CA GLY A 32 -4.01 -10.09 7.27
C GLY A 32 -4.65 -8.70 7.14
N LEU A 33 -5.46 -8.31 8.13
CA LEU A 33 -6.08 -6.98 8.17
C LEU A 33 -5.04 -5.89 8.44
N GLU A 34 -4.10 -6.15 9.35
CA GLU A 34 -3.05 -5.20 9.72
C GLU A 34 -2.04 -5.00 8.58
N VAL A 35 -1.67 -6.07 7.88
CA VAL A 35 -0.88 -5.97 6.64
C VAL A 35 -1.63 -5.15 5.59
N GLY A 36 -2.95 -5.37 5.44
CA GLY A 36 -3.78 -4.56 4.55
C GLY A 36 -3.83 -3.07 4.95
N ALA A 37 -3.88 -2.78 6.24
CA ALA A 37 -3.83 -1.42 6.77
C ALA A 37 -2.48 -0.75 6.45
N LYS A 38 -1.36 -1.46 6.62
CA LYS A 38 -0.02 -0.96 6.25
C LYS A 38 0.12 -0.66 4.76
N ILE A 39 -0.45 -1.51 3.91
CA ILE A 39 -0.49 -1.24 2.46
C ILE A 39 -1.30 0.04 2.17
N THR A 40 -2.42 0.22 2.86
CA THR A 40 -3.26 1.43 2.70
C THR A 40 -2.52 2.68 3.17
N GLU A 41 -1.83 2.62 4.30
CA GLU A 41 -0.97 3.69 4.81
C GLU A 41 0.12 4.06 3.79
N ALA A 42 0.86 3.06 3.27
CA ALA A 42 1.87 3.28 2.25
C ALA A 42 1.30 3.88 0.95
N LEU A 43 0.11 3.49 0.53
CA LEU A 43 -0.56 4.10 -0.63
C LEU A 43 -0.91 5.58 -0.36
N ASN A 44 -1.35 5.92 0.84
CA ASN A 44 -1.61 7.31 1.22
C ASN A 44 -0.33 8.15 1.28
N GLU A 45 0.77 7.59 1.77
CA GLU A 45 2.09 8.25 1.76
C GLU A 45 2.56 8.53 0.34
N LEU A 46 2.43 7.56 -0.57
CA LEU A 46 2.74 7.73 -1.99
C LEU A 46 1.85 8.79 -2.66
N VAL A 47 0.61 8.95 -2.21
CA VAL A 47 -0.26 10.05 -2.67
C VAL A 47 0.22 11.39 -2.10
N ALA A 48 0.61 11.42 -0.83
CA ALA A 48 1.08 12.62 -0.15
C ALA A 48 2.41 13.14 -0.72
N ASP A 49 3.31 12.26 -1.16
CA ASP A 49 4.58 12.64 -1.79
C ASP A 49 4.46 12.89 -3.31
N GLY A 50 3.29 12.64 -3.90
CA GLY A 50 2.99 12.87 -5.31
C GLY A 50 3.41 11.74 -6.25
N SER A 51 3.91 10.62 -5.75
CA SER A 51 4.21 9.41 -6.54
C SER A 51 2.95 8.71 -7.06
N LEU A 52 1.82 8.89 -6.38
CA LEU A 52 0.50 8.43 -6.80
C LEU A 52 -0.51 9.58 -6.78
N ILE A 53 -1.55 9.45 -7.61
CA ILE A 53 -2.74 10.29 -7.55
C ILE A 53 -3.91 9.40 -7.13
N GLU A 54 -4.60 9.78 -6.06
CA GLU A 54 -5.85 9.14 -5.67
C GLU A 54 -7.02 9.71 -6.48
N ARG A 55 -7.87 8.81 -7.00
CA ARG A 55 -9.11 9.15 -7.68
C ARG A 55 -10.25 8.26 -7.20
N GLN A 56 -11.47 8.76 -7.34
CA GLN A 56 -12.66 7.99 -7.01
C GLN A 56 -13.07 7.13 -8.21
N ALA A 57 -13.12 5.81 -8.03
CA ALA A 57 -13.66 4.91 -9.06
C ALA A 57 -15.17 5.17 -9.22
N SER A 58 -15.60 5.69 -10.38
CA SER A 58 -16.95 6.23 -10.61
C SER A 58 -18.12 5.29 -10.29
N VAL A 59 -17.89 3.97 -10.30
CA VAL A 59 -18.96 2.97 -10.10
C VAL A 59 -19.13 2.52 -8.65
N ASN A 60 -18.06 2.49 -7.84
CA ASN A 60 -18.09 1.89 -6.50
C ASN A 60 -17.58 2.81 -5.37
N ARG A 61 -17.15 4.05 -5.67
CA ARG A 61 -16.54 4.99 -4.70
C ARG A 61 -15.39 4.37 -3.90
N LEU A 62 -14.69 3.42 -4.53
CA LEU A 62 -13.47 2.84 -3.97
C LEU A 62 -12.29 3.73 -4.38
N PRO A 63 -11.31 3.92 -3.48
CA PRO A 63 -10.08 4.60 -3.83
C PRO A 63 -9.39 3.83 -4.95
N ALA A 64 -9.08 4.55 -6.02
CA ALA A 64 -8.28 4.08 -7.14
C ALA A 64 -7.03 4.95 -7.22
N TYR A 65 -5.92 4.36 -7.68
CA TYR A 65 -4.63 5.03 -7.75
C TYR A 65 -4.13 5.04 -9.18
N GLU A 66 -3.56 6.17 -9.59
CA GLU A 66 -2.88 6.32 -10.88
C GLU A 66 -1.44 6.82 -10.68
N ILE A 67 -0.54 6.37 -11.55
CA ILE A 67 0.82 6.87 -11.61
C ILE A 67 0.77 8.20 -12.38
N PRO A 68 1.30 9.31 -11.83
CA PRO A 68 1.39 10.57 -12.54
C PRO A 68 2.12 10.35 -13.87
N GLN A 69 1.42 10.57 -14.97
CA GLN A 69 2.07 10.66 -16.26
C GLN A 69 2.87 11.96 -16.24
N THR A 70 4.20 11.89 -16.37
CA THR A 70 4.98 13.08 -16.73
C THR A 70 4.27 13.69 -17.94
N PRO A 71 3.87 14.98 -17.93
CA PRO A 71 3.23 15.58 -19.09
C PRO A 71 4.14 15.31 -20.27
N SER A 72 3.67 14.44 -21.15
CA SER A 72 4.39 14.05 -22.33
C SER A 72 4.57 15.35 -23.09
N GLN A 73 5.84 15.70 -23.27
CA GLN A 73 6.33 16.74 -24.16
C GLN A 73 5.41 16.82 -25.38
N PRO A 74 4.92 18.01 -25.75
CA PRO A 74 3.86 18.15 -26.75
C PRO A 74 4.23 17.36 -28.00
N ALA A 75 3.28 16.56 -28.47
CA ALA A 75 3.42 15.89 -29.74
C ALA A 75 3.51 16.96 -30.84
N LEU A 76 4.66 16.92 -31.53
CA LEU A 76 5.04 17.64 -32.76
C LEU A 76 5.53 19.07 -32.60
#